data_AF-A0A9E3U7H5-F1
#
_entry.id   AF-A0A9E3U7H5-F1
#
_cell.length_a   1.000
_cell.length_b   1.000
_cell.length_c   1.000
_cell.angle_alpha   90.00
_cell.angle_beta   90.00
_cell.angle_gamma   90.00
#
_symmetry.space_group_name_H-M   'P 1'
#
loop_
_entity.id
_entity.type
_entity.pdbx_description
1 polymer ?
#
loop_
_entity_poly.entity_id
_entity_poly.type
_entity_poly.pdbx_seq_one_letter_code
_entity_poly.pdbx_strand_id
1 'polypeptide(L)'
;MAARKKRSKVAKKKTAPKKKTAAPKKKTAPKKKTAAPKKKTAPKKKTAAPKKKTAPKKKKATTHARRRVPPARPSERAMHVAAQLPTERALTDEERDAMSKVAETARRVLNGAAGNGVVERIGSFVDEVRVGTRPEPKSQDVRLGLGVLWGEQVRAAAGWRWVHLSYADGFASYALVPDDRAFACFPLNRFSELMRLGSNGVNTSVPLFESIRMGALPARRENAYLVIG
;
A
#
# COMPACT_ATOMS: atom_id res chain seq x y z
N MET A 1 -39.69 64.39 12.35
CA MET A 1 -40.65 63.26 12.37
C MET A 1 -40.19 62.29 13.44
N ALA A 2 -40.75 62.36 14.64
CA ALA A 2 -41.96 61.63 15.09
C ALA A 2 -41.69 60.16 15.43
N ALA A 3 -41.93 59.87 16.71
CA ALA A 3 -41.72 58.62 17.44
C ALA A 3 -42.70 57.48 17.06
N ARG A 4 -42.31 56.24 17.39
CA ARG A 4 -43.06 55.31 18.30
C ARG A 4 -42.41 53.92 18.29
N LYS A 5 -41.93 53.38 19.41
CA LYS A 5 -42.62 52.80 20.59
C LYS A 5 -43.41 51.49 20.32
N LYS A 6 -42.89 50.43 20.96
CA LYS A 6 -43.58 49.28 21.62
C LYS A 6 -44.23 48.26 20.65
N ARG A 7 -44.27 46.95 20.93
CA ARG A 7 -44.59 46.28 22.20
C ARG A 7 -44.00 44.87 22.25
N SER A 8 -43.47 44.54 23.42
CA SER A 8 -43.37 43.21 24.01
C SER A 8 -44.76 42.58 24.25
N LYS A 9 -44.86 41.24 24.17
CA LYS A 9 -45.78 40.44 25.00
C LYS A 9 -45.34 38.97 25.10
N VAL A 10 -45.23 38.57 26.36
CA VAL A 10 -44.98 37.24 26.94
C VAL A 10 -46.21 36.32 26.75
N ALA A 11 -46.00 35.02 26.56
CA ALA A 11 -46.91 33.99 27.09
C ALA A 11 -46.21 32.63 27.29
N LYS A 12 -46.12 32.22 28.56
CA LYS A 12 -45.86 30.86 29.07
C LYS A 12 -46.84 29.83 28.47
N LYS A 13 -46.46 28.54 28.44
CA LYS A 13 -46.89 27.48 29.39
C LYS A 13 -46.94 26.07 28.75
N LYS A 14 -46.18 25.15 29.37
CA LYS A 14 -46.41 23.72 29.68
C LYS A 14 -47.36 22.90 28.77
N THR A 15 -46.92 21.71 28.35
CA THR A 15 -47.40 20.40 28.87
C THR A 15 -46.71 19.21 28.19
N ALA A 16 -46.11 18.32 29.00
CA ALA A 16 -46.07 16.88 28.72
C ALA A 16 -47.17 16.21 29.56
N PRO A 17 -47.85 15.16 29.06
CA PRO A 17 -47.77 13.85 29.71
C PRO A 17 -47.80 12.68 28.68
N LYS A 18 -46.96 11.64 28.79
CA LYS A 18 -46.97 10.44 29.68
C LYS A 18 -47.92 9.30 29.24
N LYS A 19 -47.26 8.18 28.87
CA LYS A 19 -47.60 6.74 29.08
C LYS A 19 -48.92 6.19 28.49
N LYS A 20 -48.85 4.98 27.90
CA LYS A 20 -49.11 3.69 28.59
C LYS A 20 -49.06 2.47 27.64
N THR A 21 -48.29 1.44 28.05
CA THR A 21 -48.56 -0.03 28.05
C THR A 21 -49.19 -0.69 26.80
N ALA A 22 -48.76 -1.85 26.31
CA ALA A 22 -48.65 -3.10 27.06
C ALA A 22 -47.88 -4.19 26.27
N ALA A 23 -47.13 -5.04 26.97
CA ALA A 23 -46.90 -6.44 26.57
C ALA A 23 -48.08 -7.30 27.08
N PRO A 24 -48.44 -8.40 26.41
CA PRO A 24 -48.18 -9.70 27.05
C PRO A 24 -47.80 -10.86 26.11
N LYS A 25 -46.78 -11.60 26.56
CA LYS A 25 -46.62 -13.07 26.67
C LYS A 25 -47.46 -14.03 25.77
N LYS A 26 -46.72 -15.00 25.19
CA LYS A 26 -46.70 -16.47 25.50
C LYS A 26 -47.13 -17.46 24.39
N LYS A 27 -46.31 -18.53 24.30
CA LYS A 27 -46.57 -19.93 23.83
C LYS A 27 -46.58 -20.08 22.29
N THR A 28 -45.99 -21.08 21.64
CA THR A 28 -45.85 -22.53 21.92
C THR A 28 -44.77 -23.13 21.00
N ALA A 29 -43.98 -24.10 21.49
CA ALA A 29 -43.44 -25.19 20.65
C ALA A 29 -44.46 -26.36 20.68
N PRO A 30 -44.61 -27.19 19.63
CA PRO A 30 -43.80 -28.43 19.53
C PRO A 30 -43.52 -29.04 18.12
N LYS A 31 -42.38 -29.74 18.04
CA LYS A 31 -41.98 -31.02 17.35
C LYS A 31 -42.51 -31.48 15.95
N LYS A 32 -41.49 -31.89 15.15
CA LYS A 32 -41.27 -33.12 14.32
C LYS A 32 -41.88 -33.26 12.90
N LYS A 33 -41.01 -33.46 11.88
CA LYS A 33 -40.76 -34.74 11.13
C LYS A 33 -39.83 -34.51 9.90
N THR A 34 -38.60 -35.05 9.93
CA THR A 34 -38.04 -36.14 9.08
C THR A 34 -37.99 -35.94 7.55
N ALA A 35 -36.77 -35.89 7.00
CA ALA A 35 -36.32 -36.70 5.86
C ALA A 35 -34.78 -36.72 5.79
N ALA A 36 -34.19 -37.92 5.67
CA ALA A 36 -32.76 -38.17 5.46
C ALA A 36 -32.38 -37.96 3.97
N PRO A 37 -31.08 -37.98 3.63
CA PRO A 37 -30.60 -39.22 2.99
C PRO A 37 -29.20 -39.69 3.43
N LYS A 38 -28.98 -40.99 3.21
CA LYS A 38 -27.79 -41.79 3.52
C LYS A 38 -26.78 -41.82 2.35
N LYS A 39 -25.49 -41.85 2.74
CA LYS A 39 -24.38 -42.73 2.31
C LYS A 39 -23.80 -42.74 0.88
N LYS A 40 -22.46 -42.63 0.89
CA LYS A 40 -21.40 -43.35 0.13
C LYS A 40 -21.23 -42.90 -1.34
N THR A 41 -20.02 -42.61 -1.82
CA THR A 41 -18.89 -43.55 -1.95
C THR A 41 -17.53 -42.83 -2.07
N ALA A 42 -16.48 -43.47 -1.55
CA ALA A 42 -15.08 -43.18 -1.85
C ALA A 42 -14.58 -44.14 -2.94
N PRO A 43 -13.48 -43.85 -3.66
CA PRO A 43 -12.70 -44.89 -4.33
C PRO A 43 -11.39 -45.18 -3.57
N LYS A 44 -11.23 -46.46 -3.20
CA LYS A 44 -9.97 -47.08 -2.77
C LYS A 44 -9.12 -47.47 -3.97
N LYS A 45 -7.79 -47.40 -3.80
CA LYS A 45 -6.74 -48.10 -4.56
C LYS A 45 -7.02 -49.60 -4.76
N LYS A 46 -6.53 -50.16 -5.88
CA LYS A 46 -5.74 -51.43 -6.01
C LYS A 46 -5.33 -51.65 -7.49
N THR A 47 -4.05 -51.57 -7.90
CA THR A 47 -2.94 -52.57 -7.98
C THR A 47 -3.16 -53.85 -8.82
N ALA A 48 -2.28 -54.05 -9.83
CA ALA A 48 -1.52 -55.27 -10.20
C ALA A 48 -0.90 -55.08 -11.61
N ALA A 49 0.26 -55.56 -12.09
CA ALA A 49 1.56 -56.09 -11.61
C ALA A 49 2.45 -56.30 -12.90
N PRO A 50 3.58 -57.06 -12.98
CA PRO A 50 4.96 -56.52 -13.08
C PRO A 50 5.89 -57.09 -14.20
N LYS A 51 7.18 -56.67 -14.19
CA LYS A 51 8.44 -57.20 -14.84
C LYS A 51 9.02 -56.21 -15.87
N LYS A 52 10.31 -55.83 -15.88
CA LYS A 52 11.55 -56.62 -15.71
C LYS A 52 12.59 -55.94 -14.80
N LYS A 53 13.28 -56.78 -14.04
CA LYS A 53 14.55 -56.52 -13.35
C LYS A 53 15.72 -56.61 -14.34
N THR A 54 16.71 -55.73 -14.19
CA THR A 54 18.14 -56.07 -14.36
C THR A 54 18.91 -55.48 -13.17
N ALA A 55 19.86 -56.26 -12.67
CA ALA A 55 20.45 -56.18 -11.32
C ALA A 55 21.55 -55.09 -11.17
N PRO A 56 21.97 -54.76 -9.93
CA PRO A 56 22.86 -53.64 -9.62
C PRO A 56 24.33 -54.06 -9.55
N LYS A 57 25.28 -53.16 -9.85
CA LYS A 57 26.67 -53.31 -9.38
C LYS A 57 27.37 -51.96 -9.11
N LYS A 58 27.84 -51.89 -7.86
CA LYS A 58 29.01 -51.20 -7.30
C LYS A 58 28.92 -49.70 -6.95
N LYS A 59 28.90 -49.51 -5.63
CA LYS A 59 29.25 -48.33 -4.83
C LYS A 59 30.57 -47.69 -5.28
N LYS A 60 30.63 -46.36 -5.28
CA LYS A 60 31.68 -45.57 -4.60
C LYS A 60 31.06 -44.27 -4.09
N ALA A 61 31.37 -43.94 -2.84
CA ALA A 61 30.92 -42.76 -2.12
C ALA A 61 31.70 -41.52 -2.59
N THR A 62 30.98 -40.42 -2.85
CA THR A 62 31.57 -39.07 -2.92
C THR A 62 30.49 -38.05 -2.56
N THR A 63 30.62 -37.50 -1.36
CA THR A 63 30.32 -36.12 -0.92
C THR A 63 29.18 -35.37 -1.64
N HIS A 64 28.13 -35.06 -0.88
CA HIS A 64 27.09 -34.08 -1.25
C HIS A 64 27.66 -32.67 -1.41
N ALA A 65 28.25 -32.37 -2.56
CA ALA A 65 28.39 -31.01 -3.02
C ALA A 65 26.98 -30.51 -3.41
N ARG A 66 26.42 -29.57 -2.63
CA ARG A 66 25.26 -28.79 -3.06
C ARG A 66 25.63 -28.11 -4.37
N ARG A 67 25.17 -28.69 -5.48
CA ARG A 67 25.28 -28.12 -6.83
C ARG A 67 24.54 -26.78 -6.79
N ARG A 68 25.30 -25.68 -6.63
CA ARG A 68 24.78 -24.33 -6.84
C ARG A 68 24.33 -24.28 -8.28
N VAL A 69 23.02 -24.29 -8.50
CA VAL A 69 22.45 -23.98 -9.81
C VAL A 69 22.82 -22.53 -10.08
N PRO A 70 23.57 -22.21 -11.16
CA PRO A 70 23.80 -20.82 -11.52
C PRO A 70 22.45 -20.15 -11.80
N PRO A 71 22.28 -18.85 -11.48
CA PRO A 71 21.04 -18.15 -11.78
C PRO A 71 20.72 -18.30 -13.27
N ALA A 72 19.46 -18.60 -13.58
CA ALA A 72 19.02 -18.74 -14.96
C ALA A 72 19.34 -17.44 -15.72
N ARG A 73 19.96 -17.56 -16.89
CA ARG A 73 20.24 -16.42 -17.75
C ARG A 73 18.90 -15.81 -18.19
N PRO A 74 18.69 -14.48 -18.09
CA PRO A 74 17.45 -13.86 -18.54
C PRO A 74 17.21 -14.18 -20.01
N SER A 75 15.94 -14.32 -20.40
CA SER A 75 15.59 -14.53 -21.81
C SER A 75 16.00 -13.30 -22.64
N GLU A 76 16.24 -13.51 -23.93
CA GLU A 76 16.56 -12.42 -24.86
C GLU A 76 15.48 -11.33 -24.87
N ARG A 77 14.21 -11.73 -24.73
CA ARG A 77 13.09 -10.80 -24.54
C ARG A 77 13.20 -9.99 -23.25
N ALA A 78 13.59 -10.61 -22.13
CA ALA A 78 13.80 -9.90 -20.88
C ALA A 78 14.99 -8.92 -20.96
N MET A 79 16.05 -9.28 -21.68
CA MET A 79 17.18 -8.40 -21.94
C MET A 79 16.80 -7.21 -22.83
N HIS A 80 16.01 -7.44 -23.88
CA HIS A 80 15.51 -6.37 -24.75
C HIS A 80 14.58 -5.41 -24.02
N VAL A 81 13.68 -5.91 -23.18
CA VAL A 81 12.79 -5.08 -22.34
C VAL A 81 13.61 -4.28 -21.33
N ALA A 82 14.63 -4.88 -20.69
CA ALA A 82 15.52 -4.19 -19.77
C ALA A 82 16.40 -3.13 -20.44
N ALA A 83 16.65 -3.24 -21.75
CA ALA A 83 17.40 -2.26 -22.53
C ALA A 83 16.55 -1.07 -23.00
N GLN A 84 15.22 -1.16 -22.92
CA GLN A 84 14.34 -0.07 -23.30
C GLN A 84 14.20 0.94 -22.15
N LEU A 85 14.49 2.21 -22.45
CA LEU A 85 14.27 3.30 -21.50
C LEU A 85 12.77 3.50 -21.26
N PRO A 86 12.36 3.91 -20.05
CA PRO A 86 10.97 4.25 -19.79
C PRO A 86 10.55 5.50 -20.57
N THR A 87 9.26 5.58 -20.87
CA THR A 87 8.63 6.78 -21.43
C THR A 87 8.22 7.71 -20.29
N GLU A 88 8.63 8.98 -20.36
CA GLU A 88 8.29 10.05 -19.41
C GLU A 88 7.18 10.95 -19.98
N ARG A 89 6.16 11.23 -19.17
CA ARG A 89 5.14 12.26 -19.45
C ARG A 89 4.95 13.15 -18.23
N ALA A 90 4.82 14.46 -18.42
CA ALA A 90 4.41 15.38 -17.36
C ALA A 90 2.98 15.07 -16.87
N LEU A 91 2.71 15.27 -15.59
CA LEU A 91 1.36 15.11 -15.04
C LEU A 91 0.39 16.12 -15.69
N THR A 92 -0.87 15.72 -15.85
CA THR A 92 -1.95 16.66 -16.17
C THR A 92 -2.39 17.43 -14.92
N ASP A 93 -3.21 18.47 -15.11
CA ASP A 93 -3.78 19.21 -13.99
C ASP A 93 -4.74 18.36 -13.16
N GLU A 94 -5.49 17.48 -13.82
CA GLU A 94 -6.38 16.52 -13.15
C GLU A 94 -5.60 15.52 -12.30
N GLU A 95 -4.46 15.03 -12.78
CA GLU A 95 -3.59 14.12 -12.02
C GLU A 95 -2.98 14.84 -10.80
N ARG A 96 -2.55 16.09 -10.95
CA ARG A 96 -2.06 16.92 -9.84
C ARG A 96 -3.15 17.20 -8.80
N ASP A 97 -4.36 17.52 -9.24
CA ASP A 97 -5.50 17.74 -8.35
C ASP A 97 -5.88 16.45 -7.60
N ALA A 98 -5.90 15.30 -8.29
CA ALA A 98 -6.12 14.01 -7.67
C ALA A 98 -5.05 13.67 -6.61
N MET A 99 -3.77 13.87 -6.92
CA MET A 99 -2.68 13.68 -5.96
C MET A 99 -2.83 14.60 -4.75
N SER A 100 -3.23 15.86 -4.97
CA SER A 100 -3.48 16.83 -3.90
C SER A 100 -4.62 16.38 -2.97
N LYS A 101 -5.74 15.90 -3.53
CA LYS A 101 -6.87 15.36 -2.75
C LYS A 101 -6.47 14.14 -1.92
N VAL A 102 -5.66 13.25 -2.49
CA VAL A 102 -5.15 12.06 -1.80
C VAL A 102 -4.17 12.46 -0.68
N ALA A 103 -3.31 13.45 -0.91
CA ALA A 103 -2.40 14.01 0.10
C ALA A 103 -3.16 14.60 1.31
N GLU A 104 -4.27 15.31 1.07
CA GLU A 104 -5.11 15.86 2.16
C GLU A 104 -5.67 14.78 3.08
N THR A 105 -5.97 13.60 2.53
CA THR A 105 -6.42 12.46 3.32
C THR A 105 -5.34 11.97 4.28
N ALA A 106 -4.08 11.94 3.83
CA ALA A 106 -2.94 11.60 4.69
C ALA A 106 -2.63 12.71 5.71
N ARG A 107 -2.75 14.00 5.35
CA ARG A 107 -2.53 15.12 6.29
C ARG A 107 -3.42 15.00 7.52
N ARG A 108 -4.70 14.63 7.35
CA ARG A 108 -5.63 14.44 8.46
C ARG A 108 -5.15 13.37 9.45
N VAL A 109 -4.56 12.29 8.95
CA VAL A 109 -4.01 11.20 9.77
C VAL A 109 -2.69 11.60 10.46
N LEU A 110 -1.95 12.55 9.86
CA LEU A 110 -0.73 13.15 10.41
C LEU A 110 -1.01 14.41 11.26
N ASN A 111 -2.25 14.60 11.73
CA ASN A 111 -2.68 15.77 12.52
C ASN A 111 -2.36 17.12 11.86
N GLY A 112 -2.64 17.24 10.56
CA GLY A 112 -2.47 18.50 9.82
C GLY A 112 -1.01 18.86 9.52
N ALA A 113 -0.13 17.88 9.38
CA ALA A 113 1.27 18.11 9.03
C ALA A 113 1.45 18.99 7.79
N ALA A 114 2.26 20.03 7.92
CA ALA A 114 2.63 20.96 6.85
C ALA A 114 4.07 21.47 7.04
N GLY A 115 4.71 21.85 5.93
CA GLY A 115 6.07 22.39 5.91
C GLY A 115 7.16 21.36 6.19
N ASN A 116 8.31 21.84 6.66
CA ASN A 116 9.56 21.08 6.74
C ASN A 116 9.50 19.85 7.67
N GLY A 117 8.56 19.79 8.61
CA GLY A 117 8.42 18.66 9.55
C GLY A 117 7.56 17.49 9.04
N VAL A 118 7.14 17.52 7.77
CA VAL A 118 6.25 16.50 7.20
C VAL A 118 6.97 15.15 7.06
N VAL A 119 8.25 15.15 6.67
CA VAL A 119 9.02 13.92 6.44
C VAL A 119 9.23 13.16 7.74
N GLU A 120 9.57 13.85 8.82
CA GLU A 120 9.78 13.26 10.15
C GLU A 120 8.47 12.69 10.69
N ARG A 121 7.35 13.41 10.53
CA ARG A 121 6.04 12.90 10.95
C ARG A 121 5.62 11.67 10.17
N ILE A 122 5.88 11.64 8.86
CA ILE A 122 5.67 10.44 8.05
C ILE A 122 6.58 9.30 8.55
N GLY A 123 7.84 9.59 8.86
CA GLY A 123 8.79 8.66 9.45
C GLY A 123 8.25 8.03 10.74
N SER A 124 7.92 8.86 11.73
CA SER A 124 7.34 8.41 13.00
C SER A 124 6.04 7.63 12.80
N PHE A 125 5.16 8.08 11.90
CA PHE A 125 3.93 7.37 11.56
C PHE A 125 4.21 5.94 11.07
N VAL A 126 5.19 5.78 10.15
CA VAL A 126 5.57 4.47 9.63
C VAL A 126 6.15 3.61 10.75
N ASP A 127 7.01 4.15 11.61
CA ASP A 127 7.59 3.39 12.72
C ASP A 127 6.55 2.97 13.77
N GLU A 128 5.59 3.82 14.09
CA GLU A 128 4.44 3.47 14.94
C GLU A 128 3.66 2.27 14.37
N VAL A 129 3.43 2.26 13.05
CA VAL A 129 2.75 1.14 12.38
C VAL A 129 3.61 -0.14 12.42
N ARG A 130 4.91 -0.03 12.17
CA ARG A 130 5.83 -1.19 12.13
C ARG A 130 6.04 -1.84 13.49
N VAL A 131 6.07 -1.04 14.56
CA VAL A 131 6.19 -1.52 15.94
C VAL A 131 4.84 -1.97 16.51
N GLY A 132 3.73 -1.65 15.82
CA GLY A 132 2.39 -2.07 16.20
C GLY A 132 1.73 -1.17 17.25
N THR A 133 2.28 0.01 17.52
CA THR A 133 1.65 1.02 18.40
C THR A 133 0.51 1.76 17.68
N ARG A 134 0.51 1.76 16.34
CA ARG A 134 -0.59 2.26 15.49
C ARG A 134 -1.03 1.16 14.51
N PRO A 135 -2.34 0.99 14.24
CA PRO A 135 -2.79 0.08 13.19
C PRO A 135 -2.42 0.61 11.78
N GLU A 136 -2.07 -0.29 10.85
CA GLU A 136 -1.87 0.08 9.45
C GLU A 136 -3.15 0.71 8.86
N PRO A 137 -3.06 1.83 8.12
CA PRO A 137 -4.20 2.39 7.41
C PRO A 137 -4.82 1.40 6.43
N LYS A 138 -6.12 1.13 6.61
CA LYS A 138 -6.91 0.35 5.65
C LYS A 138 -7.21 1.15 4.37
N SER A 139 -7.26 2.47 4.47
CA SER A 139 -7.54 3.35 3.32
C SER A 139 -6.34 3.41 2.39
N GLN A 140 -6.56 3.07 1.12
CA GLN A 140 -5.55 3.22 0.07
C GLN A 140 -5.14 4.68 -0.09
N ASP A 141 -6.09 5.63 -0.01
CA ASP A 141 -5.81 7.06 -0.15
C ASP A 141 -4.85 7.57 0.93
N VAL A 142 -4.96 7.07 2.16
CA VAL A 142 -3.99 7.42 3.21
C VAL A 142 -2.58 6.95 2.82
N ARG A 143 -2.45 5.70 2.35
CA ARG A 143 -1.14 5.14 2.00
C ARG A 143 -0.51 5.85 0.80
N LEU A 144 -1.30 6.10 -0.25
CA LEU A 144 -0.85 6.88 -1.41
C LEU A 144 -0.53 8.32 -1.01
N GLY A 145 -1.34 8.92 -0.14
CA GLY A 145 -1.18 10.30 0.32
C GLY A 145 0.09 10.51 1.13
N LEU A 146 0.54 9.51 1.89
CA LEU A 146 1.88 9.55 2.53
C LEU A 146 2.99 9.67 1.48
N GLY A 147 2.87 8.90 0.39
CA GLY A 147 3.78 8.96 -0.76
C GLY A 147 3.77 10.33 -1.44
N VAL A 148 2.58 10.88 -1.69
CA VAL A 148 2.44 12.21 -2.29
C VAL A 148 3.06 13.28 -1.39
N LEU A 149 2.71 13.30 -0.09
CA LEU A 149 3.23 14.29 0.85
C LEU A 149 4.76 14.26 0.96
N TRP A 150 5.34 13.06 1.09
CA TRP A 150 6.79 12.88 1.10
C TRP A 150 7.41 13.34 -0.23
N GLY A 151 6.78 13.01 -1.35
CA GLY A 151 7.26 13.38 -2.67
C GLY A 151 7.22 14.88 -2.95
N GLU A 152 6.20 15.58 -2.44
CA GLU A 152 6.13 17.04 -2.47
C GLU A 152 7.28 17.68 -1.69
N GLN A 153 7.75 17.05 -0.60
CA GLN A 153 8.94 17.55 0.11
C GLN A 153 10.20 17.38 -0.74
N VAL A 154 10.35 16.25 -1.44
CA VAL A 154 11.48 16.03 -2.36
C VAL A 154 11.47 17.06 -3.49
N ARG A 155 10.31 17.27 -4.13
CA ARG A 155 10.15 18.32 -5.16
C ARG A 155 10.54 19.69 -4.63
N ALA A 156 10.04 20.07 -3.46
CA ALA A 156 10.30 21.39 -2.87
C ALA A 156 11.77 21.57 -2.47
N ALA A 157 12.43 20.51 -1.97
CA ALA A 157 13.76 20.61 -1.41
C ALA A 157 14.89 20.36 -2.42
N ALA A 158 14.65 19.53 -3.44
CA ALA A 158 15.67 19.12 -4.42
C ALA A 158 15.31 19.50 -5.87
N GLY A 159 14.14 20.09 -6.12
CA GLY A 159 13.71 20.49 -7.46
C GLY A 159 13.28 19.34 -8.36
N TRP A 160 13.15 18.11 -7.85
CA TRP A 160 12.73 16.95 -8.65
C TRP A 160 11.30 17.13 -9.15
N ARG A 161 11.01 16.56 -10.32
CA ARG A 161 9.71 16.73 -10.99
C ARG A 161 8.88 15.46 -10.86
N TRP A 162 7.58 15.64 -10.62
CA TRP A 162 6.63 14.55 -10.77
C TRP A 162 6.41 14.26 -12.25
N VAL A 163 6.48 12.98 -12.59
CA VAL A 163 6.25 12.46 -13.94
C VAL A 163 5.46 11.17 -13.88
N HIS A 164 4.76 10.86 -14.96
CA HIS A 164 4.20 9.54 -15.20
C HIS A 164 5.22 8.75 -16.03
N LEU A 165 5.78 7.69 -15.44
CA LEU A 165 6.71 6.79 -16.12
C LEU A 165 5.99 5.52 -16.55
N SER A 166 6.24 5.10 -17.79
CA SER A 166 5.76 3.83 -18.34
C SER A 166 6.93 3.02 -18.89
N TYR A 167 7.02 1.74 -18.48
CA TYR A 167 8.05 0.79 -18.90
C TYR A 167 7.50 -0.19 -19.92
N ALA A 168 8.39 -0.78 -20.71
CA ALA A 168 8.05 -1.72 -21.78
C ALA A 168 7.45 -3.04 -21.28
N ASP A 169 7.66 -3.39 -20.00
CA ASP A 169 7.03 -4.52 -19.34
C ASP A 169 5.56 -4.26 -18.94
N GLY A 170 5.07 -3.04 -19.19
CA GLY A 170 3.72 -2.59 -18.85
C GLY A 170 3.60 -1.97 -17.45
N PHE A 171 4.69 -1.88 -16.68
CA PHE A 171 4.66 -1.15 -15.42
C PHE A 171 4.53 0.36 -15.70
N ALA A 172 3.54 1.00 -15.07
CA ALA A 172 3.35 2.44 -15.15
C ALA A 172 3.00 3.02 -13.78
N SER A 173 3.64 4.11 -13.40
CA SER A 173 3.42 4.74 -12.10
C SER A 173 3.90 6.20 -12.06
N TYR A 174 3.45 6.94 -11.04
CA TYR A 174 3.93 8.29 -10.78
C TYR A 174 5.27 8.24 -10.04
N ALA A 175 6.26 8.96 -10.57
CA ALA A 175 7.61 8.99 -10.07
C ALA A 175 8.09 10.43 -9.87
N LEU A 176 9.09 10.57 -9.00
CA LEU A 176 9.93 11.76 -8.92
C LEU A 176 11.24 11.49 -9.63
N VAL A 177 11.62 12.44 -10.50
CA VAL A 177 12.80 12.32 -11.35
C VAL A 177 13.57 13.66 -11.31
N PRO A 178 14.91 13.65 -11.09
CA PRO A 178 15.77 14.83 -11.24
C PRO A 178 15.88 15.22 -12.72
N ASP A 179 16.35 16.44 -13.01
CA ASP A 179 16.43 16.94 -14.39
C ASP A 179 17.37 16.12 -15.30
N ASP A 180 18.42 15.54 -14.72
CA ASP A 180 19.37 14.66 -15.40
C ASP A 180 18.84 13.22 -15.61
N ARG A 181 17.66 12.91 -15.06
CA ARG A 181 17.01 11.59 -15.11
C ARG A 181 17.92 10.44 -14.66
N ALA A 182 18.89 10.72 -13.78
CA ALA A 182 19.79 9.69 -13.25
C ALA A 182 19.03 8.69 -12.36
N PHE A 183 17.93 9.12 -11.74
CA PHE A 183 17.15 8.34 -10.78
C PHE A 183 15.65 8.39 -11.06
N ALA A 184 14.93 7.39 -10.56
CA ALA A 184 13.48 7.39 -10.46
C ALA A 184 13.06 6.93 -9.06
N CYS A 185 12.24 7.73 -8.36
CA CYS A 185 11.69 7.36 -7.07
C CYS A 185 10.17 7.20 -7.15
N PHE A 186 9.62 6.10 -6.65
CA PHE A 186 8.17 5.78 -6.71
C PHE A 186 7.53 5.83 -5.32
N PRO A 187 7.36 7.03 -4.73
CA PRO A 187 6.94 7.16 -3.34
C PRO A 187 5.53 6.62 -3.07
N LEU A 188 4.63 6.55 -4.06
CA LEU A 188 3.28 6.00 -3.90
C LEU A 188 3.29 4.49 -3.57
N ASN A 189 4.29 3.76 -4.07
CA ASN A 189 4.42 2.31 -3.83
C ASN A 189 5.18 2.03 -2.52
N ARG A 190 6.17 2.89 -2.23
CA ARG A 190 7.14 2.74 -1.14
C ARG A 190 6.52 2.65 0.25
N PHE A 191 5.56 3.51 0.60
CA PHE A 191 5.08 3.56 1.99
C PHE A 191 4.29 2.32 2.41
N SER A 192 3.59 1.68 1.47
CA SER A 192 2.92 0.40 1.74
C SER A 192 3.94 -0.71 2.04
N GLU A 193 5.10 -0.70 1.38
CA GLU A 193 6.17 -1.66 1.60
C GLU A 193 6.89 -1.39 2.92
N LEU A 194 7.22 -0.13 3.21
CA LEU A 194 7.89 0.25 4.45
C LEU A 194 7.09 -0.21 5.68
N MET A 195 5.77 -0.01 5.70
CA MET A 195 4.91 -0.47 6.81
C MET A 195 4.90 -2.01 6.97
N ARG A 196 5.13 -2.77 5.90
CA ARG A 196 5.14 -4.25 5.92
C ARG A 196 6.47 -4.87 6.36
N LEU A 197 7.55 -4.10 6.44
CA LEU A 197 8.86 -4.61 6.87
C LEU A 197 8.87 -5.09 8.34
N GLY A 198 7.81 -4.84 9.10
CA GLY A 198 7.69 -5.21 10.52
C GLY A 198 8.70 -4.47 11.40
N SER A 199 8.80 -4.86 12.67
CA SER A 199 9.64 -4.19 13.67
C SER A 199 11.15 -4.26 13.38
N ASN A 200 11.61 -5.32 12.70
CA ASN A 200 13.03 -5.53 12.38
C ASN A 200 13.50 -4.84 11.10
N GLY A 201 12.58 -4.29 10.30
CA GLY A 201 12.93 -3.52 9.12
C GLY A 201 13.60 -2.18 9.44
N VAL A 202 14.19 -1.55 8.43
CA VAL A 202 14.67 -0.16 8.56
C VAL A 202 13.70 0.76 7.82
N ASN A 203 13.18 1.77 8.52
CA ASN A 203 12.41 2.83 7.91
C ASN A 203 13.35 3.79 7.21
N THR A 204 13.44 3.65 5.88
CA THR A 204 14.36 4.45 5.06
C THR A 204 13.74 5.74 4.54
N SER A 205 12.52 6.12 4.96
CA SER A 205 11.81 7.30 4.45
C SER A 205 12.57 8.62 4.72
N VAL A 206 12.99 8.85 5.98
CA VAL A 206 13.78 10.01 6.38
C VAL A 206 15.20 10.00 5.79
N PRO A 207 16.02 8.94 5.94
CA PRO A 207 17.39 8.97 5.42
C PRO A 207 17.47 9.06 3.90
N LEU A 208 16.50 8.49 3.16
CA LEU A 208 16.44 8.66 1.70
C LEU A 208 16.13 10.11 1.32
N PHE A 209 15.16 10.75 2.00
CA PHE A 209 14.84 12.15 1.76
C PHE A 209 16.07 13.03 2.00
N GLU A 210 16.77 12.83 3.11
CA GLU A 210 17.99 13.57 3.42
C GLU A 210 19.09 13.35 2.37
N SER A 211 19.25 12.11 1.89
CA SER A 211 20.20 11.80 0.83
C SER A 211 19.87 12.53 -0.48
N ILE A 212 18.59 12.60 -0.85
CA ILE A 212 18.13 13.35 -2.03
C ILE A 212 18.36 14.85 -1.83
N ARG A 213 17.91 15.39 -0.69
CA ARG A 213 18.01 16.81 -0.33
C ARG A 213 19.46 17.30 -0.33
N MET A 214 20.39 16.48 0.16
CA MET A 214 21.82 16.82 0.21
C MET A 214 22.57 16.51 -1.10
N GLY A 215 21.90 15.96 -2.12
CA GLY A 215 22.58 15.51 -3.34
C GLY A 215 23.60 14.39 -3.08
N ALA A 216 23.44 13.63 -2.01
CA ALA A 216 24.37 12.59 -1.56
C ALA A 216 24.09 11.21 -2.19
N LEU A 217 23.20 11.14 -3.18
CA LEU A 217 22.98 9.92 -3.93
C LEU A 217 24.25 9.54 -4.73
N PRO A 218 24.55 8.24 -4.90
CA PRO A 218 25.74 7.81 -5.62
C PRO A 218 25.80 8.38 -7.04
N ALA A 219 26.94 8.88 -7.52
CA ALA A 219 27.04 9.42 -8.89
C ALA A 219 26.61 8.39 -9.95
N ARG A 220 25.86 8.82 -10.97
CA ARG A 220 25.33 7.95 -12.04
C ARG A 220 25.36 8.64 -13.39
N ARG A 221 25.14 7.84 -14.44
CA ARG A 221 24.95 8.34 -15.81
C ARG A 221 23.60 9.04 -15.90
N GLU A 222 23.58 10.13 -16.67
CA GLU A 222 22.33 10.79 -17.06
C GLU A 222 21.41 9.82 -17.81
N ASN A 223 20.10 10.04 -17.70
CA ASN A 223 19.05 9.23 -18.34
C ASN A 223 19.06 7.74 -17.96
N ALA A 224 19.64 7.38 -16.80
CA ALA A 224 19.69 6.00 -16.34
C ALA A 224 18.39 5.51 -15.68
N TYR A 225 17.54 6.41 -15.18
CA TYR A 225 16.30 6.08 -14.46
C TYR A 225 16.49 5.01 -13.38
N LEU A 226 17.59 5.07 -12.63
CA LEU A 226 17.87 4.08 -11.60
C LEU A 226 16.81 4.18 -10.49
N VAL A 227 16.10 3.09 -10.25
CA VAL A 227 15.07 3.05 -9.22
C VAL A 227 15.71 3.17 -7.84
N ILE A 228 15.24 4.15 -7.06
CA ILE A 228 15.68 4.36 -5.67
C ILE A 228 14.50 4.38 -4.72
N GLY A 229 14.80 3.97 -3.49
CA GLY A 229 13.82 3.80 -2.43
C GLY A 229 13.10 2.47 -2.54
#